data_AF-A0A959X7R1-F1
#
_entry.id   AF-A0A959X7R1-F1
#
_cell.length_a   1.000
_cell.length_b   1.000
_cell.length_c   1.000
_cell.angle_alpha   90.00
_cell.angle_beta   90.00
_cell.angle_gamma   90.00
#
_symmetry.space_group_name_H-M   'P 1'
#
loop_
_entity.id
_entity.type
_entity.pdbx_description
1 polymer ?
#
loop_
_entity_poly.entity_id
_entity_poly.type
_entity_poly.pdbx_seq_one_letter_code
_entity_poly.pdbx_strand_id
1 'polypeptide(L)'
;MDATDENSISVLGRDLLLVDVGSGAETHLAKVADGSGRSAQHQGDEDAPLVGRWSHSTLCGRTWNRMAAGANELLPLWRDPAFAPTCRGCLRVLDSWFPAADTPSGVWLLASVVAEEVTRFSSTYVTGVPVEHVEATRAAIRKVLRSDGFRSSTRVVDGVVHVWSDDAYDALDPSEIRTSVTSALERIATGVAAPPRDPDSTPGPVDWHTWVIE
;
A
#
# COMPACT_ATOMS: atom_id res chain seq x y z
N MET A 1 -1.80 38.98 -3.40
CA MET A 1 -1.51 37.91 -2.42
C MET A 1 -2.73 37.04 -2.43
N ASP A 2 -2.69 35.99 -3.25
CA ASP A 2 -3.81 35.11 -3.55
C ASP A 2 -4.03 34.08 -2.43
N ALA A 3 -5.25 33.55 -2.34
CA ALA A 3 -5.80 32.76 -1.24
C ALA A 3 -5.19 31.35 -1.06
N THR A 4 -3.89 31.23 -0.76
CA THR A 4 -3.19 29.93 -0.67
C THR A 4 -2.30 29.79 0.58
N ASP A 5 -2.84 30.05 1.77
CA ASP A 5 -2.13 29.79 3.05
C ASP A 5 -2.59 28.49 3.75
N GLU A 6 -3.56 27.76 3.18
CA GLU A 6 -4.06 26.52 3.78
C GLU A 6 -3.38 25.29 3.19
N ASN A 7 -2.70 24.53 4.05
CA ASN A 7 -2.02 23.26 3.71
C ASN A 7 -3.07 22.18 3.39
N SER A 8 -3.59 22.25 2.17
CA SER A 8 -4.70 21.45 1.68
C SER A 8 -4.33 20.70 0.41
N ILE A 9 -5.02 19.59 0.19
CA ILE A 9 -4.92 18.77 -1.01
C ILE A 9 -6.32 18.60 -1.60
N SER A 10 -6.41 18.56 -2.92
CA SER A 10 -7.66 18.27 -3.62
C SER A 10 -7.64 16.83 -4.14
N VAL A 11 -8.63 16.03 -3.74
CA VAL A 11 -8.77 14.62 -4.16
C VAL A 11 -10.16 14.44 -4.77
N LEU A 12 -10.22 14.08 -6.05
CA LEU A 12 -11.49 13.90 -6.79
C LEU A 12 -12.43 15.12 -6.67
N GLY A 13 -11.87 16.33 -6.72
CA GLY A 13 -12.62 17.58 -6.59
C GLY A 13 -13.08 17.93 -5.17
N ARG A 14 -12.62 17.18 -4.15
CA ARG A 14 -12.87 17.48 -2.73
C ARG A 14 -11.61 18.06 -2.10
N ASP A 15 -11.73 19.23 -1.50
CA ASP A 15 -10.62 19.83 -0.76
C ASP A 15 -10.52 19.22 0.63
N LEU A 16 -9.28 18.92 1.05
CA LEU A 16 -8.95 18.28 2.33
C LEU A 16 -7.81 19.02 3.00
N LEU A 17 -7.98 19.35 4.28
CA LEU A 17 -6.96 20.00 5.08
C LEU A 17 -6.07 18.97 5.77
N LEU A 18 -4.76 19.17 5.68
CA LEU A 18 -3.80 18.43 6.50
C LEU A 18 -3.87 18.99 7.91
N VAL A 19 -4.11 18.13 8.91
CA VAL A 19 -4.32 18.54 10.30
C VAL A 19 -3.54 17.67 11.29
N ASP A 20 -3.19 18.27 12.42
CA ASP A 20 -2.52 17.63 13.54
C ASP A 20 -3.53 17.33 14.65
N VAL A 21 -3.52 16.11 15.19
CA VAL A 21 -4.36 15.67 16.32
C VAL A 21 -3.64 15.78 17.67
N GLY A 22 -2.44 16.37 17.71
CA GLY A 22 -1.66 16.67 18.91
C GLY A 22 -0.69 15.56 19.35
N SER A 23 -0.73 14.39 18.72
CA SER A 23 0.18 13.29 19.04
C SER A 23 1.56 13.44 18.41
N GLY A 24 1.73 14.32 17.43
CA GLY A 24 3.01 14.46 16.74
C GLY A 24 3.26 13.41 15.65
N ALA A 25 2.62 12.24 15.73
CA ALA A 25 3.04 11.02 15.03
C ALA A 25 2.48 10.84 13.60
N GLU A 26 1.26 11.29 13.35
CA GLU A 26 0.58 11.13 12.06
C GLU A 26 -0.01 12.46 11.60
N THR A 27 -0.10 12.64 10.28
CA THR A 27 -0.84 13.75 9.65
C THR A 27 -2.17 13.22 9.15
N HIS A 28 -3.23 13.90 9.55
CA HIS A 28 -4.61 13.50 9.27
C HIS A 28 -5.24 14.43 8.23
N LEU A 29 -6.44 14.07 7.77
CA LEU A 29 -7.20 14.84 6.80
C LEU A 29 -8.53 15.26 7.39
N ALA A 30 -8.92 16.52 7.22
CA ALA A 30 -10.26 17.02 7.50
C ALA A 30 -10.92 17.48 6.20
N LYS A 31 -12.18 17.11 5.97
CA LYS A 31 -12.95 17.57 4.81
C LYS A 31 -13.48 18.99 5.03
N VAL A 32 -13.86 19.67 3.94
CA VAL A 32 -14.71 20.86 4.01
C VAL A 32 -16.01 20.52 4.78
N ALA A 33 -16.43 21.41 5.67
CA ALA A 33 -17.64 21.23 6.45
C ALA A 33 -18.87 21.58 5.61
N ASP A 34 -19.91 20.74 5.70
CA ASP A 34 -21.22 20.95 5.06
C ASP A 34 -22.08 21.99 5.81
N GLY A 35 -21.57 22.61 6.88
CA GLY A 35 -22.30 23.51 7.79
C GLY A 35 -21.40 24.32 8.74
N SER A 36 -21.58 24.18 10.05
CA SER A 36 -20.61 24.73 11.03
C SER A 36 -19.29 23.99 10.91
N GLY A 37 -18.19 24.75 10.91
CA GLY A 37 -16.86 24.19 10.82
C GLY A 37 -15.84 25.13 11.41
N ARG A 38 -14.58 24.71 11.37
CA ARG A 38 -13.46 25.35 12.04
C ARG A 38 -12.51 25.99 11.04
N SER A 39 -11.90 27.11 11.44
CA SER A 39 -10.84 27.80 10.68
C SER A 39 -9.54 27.00 10.70
N ALA A 40 -8.82 27.00 9.59
CA ALA A 40 -7.56 26.28 9.46
C ALA A 40 -6.41 26.92 10.27
N GLN A 41 -6.45 28.23 10.49
CA GLN A 41 -5.37 29.01 11.12
C GLN A 41 -5.43 29.03 12.66
N HIS A 42 -6.41 28.39 13.30
CA HIS A 42 -6.73 28.69 14.71
C HIS A 42 -6.50 27.50 15.66
N GLN A 43 -5.72 27.75 16.72
CA GLN A 43 -5.58 26.86 17.88
C GLN A 43 -6.76 27.09 18.83
N GLY A 44 -7.42 26.03 19.30
CA GLY A 44 -8.51 26.13 20.29
C GLY A 44 -9.94 26.11 19.73
N ASP A 45 -10.91 26.41 20.62
CA ASP A 45 -12.36 26.14 20.52
C ASP A 45 -13.22 27.38 20.16
N GLU A 46 -12.61 28.44 19.59
CA GLU A 46 -13.34 29.67 19.25
C GLU A 46 -14.06 29.61 17.89
N ASP A 47 -15.22 30.26 17.81
CA ASP A 47 -16.00 30.42 16.58
C ASP A 47 -15.29 31.35 15.58
N ALA A 48 -15.17 30.90 14.33
CA ALA A 48 -14.47 31.62 13.25
C ALA A 48 -15.41 31.85 12.02
N PRO A 49 -15.09 32.83 11.14
CA PRO A 49 -16.05 33.43 10.19
C PRO A 49 -16.54 32.49 9.07
N LEU A 50 -17.53 32.96 8.30
CA LEU A 50 -18.46 32.18 7.47
C LEU A 50 -17.89 31.52 6.19
N VAL A 51 -16.63 31.75 5.79
CA VAL A 51 -16.06 31.28 4.52
C VAL A 51 -14.76 30.49 4.77
N GLY A 52 -14.61 29.30 4.18
CA GLY A 52 -13.42 28.43 4.36
C GLY A 52 -13.51 27.47 5.57
N ARG A 53 -14.59 26.69 5.69
CA ARG A 53 -14.85 25.86 6.88
C ARG A 53 -14.37 24.42 6.73
N TRP A 54 -13.60 23.95 7.69
CA TRP A 54 -13.16 22.55 7.79
C TRP A 54 -13.96 21.79 8.86
N SER A 55 -14.22 20.51 8.65
CA SER A 55 -14.90 19.63 9.60
C SER A 55 -14.19 19.64 10.95
N HIS A 56 -14.91 19.64 12.07
CA HIS A 56 -14.32 19.56 13.43
C HIS A 56 -13.57 18.24 13.69
N SER A 57 -13.85 17.22 12.89
CA SER A 57 -13.20 15.92 12.93
C SER A 57 -12.50 15.60 11.62
N THR A 58 -11.42 14.84 11.75
CA THR A 58 -10.71 14.20 10.64
C THR A 58 -11.59 13.14 9.96
N LEU A 59 -11.22 12.71 8.76
CA LEU A 59 -11.88 11.62 8.03
C LEU A 59 -11.95 10.32 8.84
N CYS A 60 -10.96 10.07 9.71
CA CYS A 60 -10.96 8.91 10.61
C CYS A 60 -11.69 9.15 11.95
N GLY A 61 -12.42 10.27 12.09
CA GLY A 61 -13.28 10.58 13.24
C GLY A 61 -12.56 11.17 14.45
N ARG A 62 -11.25 11.44 14.37
CA ARG A 62 -10.50 12.09 15.46
C ARG A 62 -10.69 13.61 15.41
N THR A 63 -10.88 14.24 16.57
CA THR A 63 -10.79 15.69 16.71
C THR A 63 -9.36 16.15 16.44
N TRP A 64 -9.20 17.23 15.69
CA TRP A 64 -7.88 17.80 15.38
C TRP A 64 -7.68 19.13 16.12
N ASN A 65 -6.41 19.50 16.34
CA ASN A 65 -6.03 20.65 17.16
C ASN A 65 -5.67 21.89 16.34
N ARG A 66 -4.99 21.70 15.22
CA ARG A 66 -4.60 22.76 14.28
C ARG A 66 -4.37 22.19 12.88
N MET A 67 -4.29 23.05 11.87
CA MET A 67 -3.70 22.69 10.58
C MET A 67 -2.27 22.15 10.78
N ALA A 68 -1.89 21.16 9.99
CA ALA A 68 -0.55 20.64 9.94
C ALA A 68 0.37 21.69 9.29
N ALA A 69 1.44 22.04 10.00
CA ALA A 69 2.44 23.01 9.57
C ALA A 69 3.00 22.70 8.17
N GLY A 70 3.07 23.72 7.31
CA GLY A 70 3.75 23.68 6.00
C GLY A 70 5.25 23.96 6.10
N ALA A 71 5.95 23.95 4.94
CA ALA A 71 7.41 24.15 4.86
C ALA A 71 7.94 25.43 5.53
N ASN A 72 7.10 26.46 5.64
CA ASN A 72 7.49 27.80 6.09
C ASN A 72 7.14 28.08 7.55
N GLU A 73 6.58 27.12 8.29
CA GLU A 73 6.33 27.26 9.72
C GLU A 73 7.53 26.73 10.53
N LEU A 74 7.91 27.45 11.58
CA LEU A 74 8.98 27.05 12.50
C LEU A 74 8.60 25.74 13.20
N LEU A 75 9.04 24.62 12.62
CA LEU A 75 8.87 23.30 13.21
C LEU A 75 9.82 23.11 14.41
N PRO A 76 9.42 22.33 15.41
CA PRO A 76 10.39 21.72 16.32
C PRO A 76 11.42 20.93 15.50
N LEU A 77 12.70 21.05 15.83
CA LEU A 77 13.85 20.49 15.09
C LEU A 77 13.79 18.96 14.80
N TRP A 78 12.85 18.24 15.40
CA TRP A 78 12.69 16.79 15.29
C TRP A 78 11.52 16.34 14.39
N ARG A 79 10.85 17.26 13.68
CA ARG A 79 9.72 16.90 12.81
C ARG A 79 10.03 17.26 11.37
N ASP A 80 9.97 16.27 10.48
CA ASP A 80 9.89 16.55 9.04
C ASP A 80 8.54 17.18 8.74
N PRO A 81 8.47 18.24 7.92
CA PRO A 81 7.20 18.76 7.44
C PRO A 81 6.48 17.64 6.69
N ALA A 82 5.31 17.24 7.20
CA ALA A 82 4.50 16.23 6.55
C ALA A 82 3.70 16.89 5.42
N PHE A 83 4.28 16.90 4.22
CA PHE A 83 3.63 17.33 2.98
C PHE A 83 2.55 16.37 2.49
N ALA A 84 2.43 15.20 3.13
CA ALA A 84 1.51 14.15 2.75
C ALA A 84 0.74 13.63 3.98
N PRO A 85 -0.52 13.21 3.81
CA PRO A 85 -1.26 12.54 4.87
C PRO A 85 -0.65 11.16 5.14
N THR A 86 -0.47 10.83 6.42
CA THR A 86 0.15 9.56 6.83
C THR A 86 -0.78 8.68 7.66
N CYS A 87 -1.91 9.22 8.15
CA CYS A 87 -2.87 8.44 8.91
C CYS A 87 -3.54 7.36 8.05
N ARG A 88 -3.26 6.08 8.36
CA ARG A 88 -3.84 4.92 7.64
C ARG A 88 -5.36 4.91 7.64
N GLY A 89 -6.00 5.41 8.70
CA GLY A 89 -7.45 5.51 8.79
C GLY A 89 -8.04 6.53 7.81
N CYS A 90 -7.41 7.71 7.68
CA CYS A 90 -7.82 8.72 6.71
C CYS A 90 -7.57 8.26 5.28
N LEU A 91 -6.40 7.65 5.02
CA LEU A 91 -6.04 7.10 3.71
C LEU A 91 -7.01 6.01 3.26
N ARG A 92 -7.48 5.14 4.18
CA ARG A 92 -8.49 4.13 3.86
C ARG A 92 -9.84 4.74 3.47
N VAL A 93 -10.23 5.86 4.09
CA VAL A 93 -11.46 6.58 3.70
C VAL A 93 -11.27 7.23 2.33
N LEU A 94 -10.12 7.86 2.08
CA LEU A 94 -9.79 8.40 0.75
C LEU A 94 -9.87 7.35 -0.34
N ASP A 95 -9.26 6.19 -0.11
CA ASP A 95 -9.23 5.07 -1.06
C ASP A 95 -10.65 4.65 -1.47
N SER A 96 -11.60 4.65 -0.53
CA SER A 96 -13.01 4.33 -0.81
C SER A 96 -13.75 5.32 -1.73
N TRP A 97 -13.17 6.49 -2.00
CA TRP A 97 -13.76 7.47 -2.92
C TRP A 97 -13.39 7.22 -4.37
N PHE A 98 -12.31 6.47 -4.61
CA PHE A 98 -11.93 6.06 -5.96
C PHE A 98 -12.86 4.93 -6.40
N PRO A 99 -13.28 4.93 -7.67
CA PRO A 99 -14.05 3.82 -8.20
C PRO A 99 -13.24 2.54 -8.04
N ALA A 100 -13.88 1.49 -7.50
CA ALA A 100 -13.27 0.18 -7.50
C ALA A 100 -13.01 -0.22 -8.95
N ALA A 101 -11.76 -0.58 -9.26
CA ALA A 101 -11.46 -1.17 -10.54
C ALA A 101 -12.28 -2.45 -10.70
N ASP A 102 -12.82 -2.67 -11.90
CA ASP A 102 -13.46 -3.93 -12.21
C ASP A 102 -12.48 -5.08 -11.98
N THR A 103 -12.99 -6.22 -11.53
CA THR A 103 -12.17 -7.41 -11.36
C THR A 103 -11.77 -7.89 -12.76
N PRO A 104 -10.49 -7.86 -13.14
CA PRO A 104 -10.11 -8.10 -14.52
C PRO A 104 -10.29 -9.57 -14.88
N SER A 105 -10.63 -9.80 -16.15
CA SER A 105 -10.88 -11.15 -16.67
C SER A 105 -9.58 -11.97 -16.63
N GLY A 106 -9.60 -13.13 -15.97
CA GLY A 106 -8.40 -13.97 -15.80
C GLY A 106 -7.62 -13.78 -14.48
N VAL A 107 -7.98 -12.81 -13.61
CA VAL A 107 -7.29 -12.63 -12.32
C VAL A 107 -7.32 -13.89 -11.43
N TRP A 108 -8.38 -14.69 -11.55
CA TRP A 108 -8.50 -15.96 -10.83
C TRP A 108 -7.56 -17.04 -11.38
N LEU A 109 -7.35 -17.08 -12.70
CA LEU A 109 -6.38 -17.99 -13.33
C LEU A 109 -4.96 -17.61 -12.92
N LEU A 110 -4.63 -16.32 -12.99
CA LEU A 110 -3.37 -15.80 -12.48
C LEU A 110 -3.16 -16.19 -11.01
N ALA A 111 -4.19 -16.02 -10.16
CA ALA A 111 -4.12 -16.38 -8.75
C ALA A 111 -3.87 -17.88 -8.54
N SER A 112 -4.42 -18.76 -9.38
CA SER A 112 -4.15 -20.20 -9.35
C SER A 112 -2.71 -20.53 -9.76
N VAL A 113 -2.18 -19.91 -10.81
CA VAL A 113 -0.77 -20.09 -11.22
C VAL A 113 0.17 -19.62 -10.11
N VAL A 114 -0.12 -18.46 -9.51
CA VAL A 114 0.63 -17.95 -8.35
C VAL A 114 0.56 -18.92 -7.17
N ALA A 115 -0.61 -19.51 -6.90
CA ALA A 115 -0.77 -20.47 -5.82
C ALA A 115 0.08 -21.73 -6.07
N GLU A 116 0.09 -22.25 -7.30
CA GLU A 116 0.93 -23.38 -7.69
C GLU A 116 2.42 -23.09 -7.49
N GLU A 117 2.89 -21.91 -7.93
CA GLU A 117 4.27 -21.47 -7.72
C GLU A 117 4.60 -21.32 -6.22
N VAL A 118 3.70 -20.76 -5.41
CA VAL A 118 3.91 -20.64 -3.95
C VAL A 118 3.91 -22.00 -3.28
N THR A 119 3.06 -22.94 -3.68
CA THR A 119 3.08 -24.30 -3.13
C THR A 119 4.37 -25.02 -3.50
N ARG A 120 4.89 -24.80 -4.71
CA ARG A 120 6.13 -25.43 -5.20
C ARG A 120 7.40 -24.82 -4.60
N PHE A 121 7.45 -23.50 -4.45
CA PHE A 121 8.68 -22.78 -4.11
C PHE A 121 8.58 -21.95 -2.82
N SER A 122 7.48 -22.06 -2.06
CA SER A 122 7.11 -21.25 -0.88
C SER A 122 6.89 -19.76 -1.14
N SER A 123 7.28 -19.26 -2.31
CA SER A 123 7.21 -17.84 -2.67
C SER A 123 7.17 -17.64 -4.17
N THR A 124 6.64 -16.51 -4.62
CA THR A 124 6.73 -16.04 -6.00
C THR A 124 6.46 -14.53 -6.05
N TYR A 125 6.49 -13.95 -7.24
CA TYR A 125 6.18 -12.55 -7.45
C TYR A 125 5.49 -12.32 -8.80
N VAL A 126 4.54 -11.39 -8.80
CA VAL A 126 3.78 -11.00 -9.99
C VAL A 126 4.30 -9.68 -10.53
N THR A 127 4.61 -9.62 -11.82
CA THR A 127 5.08 -8.42 -12.52
C THR A 127 4.01 -7.86 -13.44
N GLY A 128 4.11 -6.57 -13.77
CA GLY A 128 3.24 -5.94 -14.77
C GLY A 128 1.80 -5.70 -14.31
N VAL A 129 1.50 -5.80 -13.01
CA VAL A 129 0.14 -5.57 -12.48
C VAL A 129 -0.18 -4.07 -12.56
N PRO A 130 -1.24 -3.66 -13.30
CA PRO A 130 -1.69 -2.27 -13.28
C PRO A 130 -2.06 -1.84 -11.86
N VAL A 131 -1.75 -0.60 -11.48
CA VAL A 131 -1.89 -0.08 -10.11
C VAL A 131 -3.31 -0.25 -9.58
N GLU A 132 -4.30 0.00 -10.42
CA GLU A 132 -5.73 -0.15 -10.17
C GLU A 132 -6.15 -1.59 -9.84
N HIS A 133 -5.38 -2.60 -10.26
CA HIS A 133 -5.69 -4.01 -10.07
C HIS A 133 -4.83 -4.68 -8.99
N VAL A 134 -3.86 -3.98 -8.39
CA VAL A 134 -2.95 -4.53 -7.39
C VAL A 134 -3.70 -5.17 -6.21
N GLU A 135 -4.67 -4.48 -5.62
CA GLU A 135 -5.40 -5.03 -4.46
C GLU A 135 -6.36 -6.16 -4.84
N ALA A 136 -7.00 -6.08 -6.01
CA ALA A 136 -7.84 -7.18 -6.52
C ALA A 136 -7.01 -8.45 -6.74
N THR A 137 -5.81 -8.30 -7.31
CA THR A 137 -4.83 -9.38 -7.52
C THR A 137 -4.40 -10.01 -6.20
N ARG A 138 -3.99 -9.19 -5.23
CA ARG A 138 -3.61 -9.65 -3.89
C ARG A 138 -4.75 -10.37 -3.19
N ALA A 139 -5.98 -9.87 -3.31
CA ALA A 139 -7.16 -10.48 -2.72
C ALA A 139 -7.48 -11.84 -3.36
N ALA A 140 -7.41 -11.96 -4.68
CA ALA A 140 -7.61 -13.20 -5.41
C ALA A 140 -6.57 -14.26 -5.02
N ILE A 141 -5.27 -13.91 -5.05
CA ILE A 141 -4.16 -14.80 -4.65
C ILE A 141 -4.36 -15.31 -3.23
N ARG A 142 -4.58 -14.40 -2.25
CA ARG A 142 -4.80 -14.81 -0.86
C ARG A 142 -6.03 -15.69 -0.70
N LYS A 143 -7.07 -15.51 -1.53
CA LYS A 143 -8.27 -16.35 -1.47
C LYS A 143 -8.01 -17.76 -1.98
N VAL A 144 -7.29 -17.90 -3.09
CA VAL A 144 -6.93 -19.22 -3.65
C VAL A 144 -5.99 -19.96 -2.69
N LEU A 145 -4.91 -19.32 -2.23
CA LEU A 145 -4.00 -19.95 -1.27
C LEU A 145 -4.72 -20.41 0.02
N ARG A 146 -5.66 -19.59 0.52
CA ARG A 146 -6.47 -19.99 1.68
C ARG A 146 -7.42 -21.14 1.39
N SER A 147 -8.00 -21.23 0.19
CA SER A 147 -8.84 -22.40 -0.17
C SER A 147 -8.01 -23.68 -0.23
N ASP A 148 -6.72 -23.56 -0.54
CA ASP A 148 -5.78 -24.67 -0.62
C ASP A 148 -5.12 -24.99 0.73
N GLY A 149 -5.52 -24.29 1.80
CA GLY A 149 -5.07 -24.52 3.17
C GLY A 149 -3.81 -23.76 3.60
N PHE A 150 -3.27 -22.88 2.73
CA PHE A 150 -2.06 -22.11 3.01
C PHE A 150 -2.38 -20.70 3.50
N ARG A 151 -1.81 -20.31 4.64
CA ARG A 151 -1.74 -18.89 5.01
C ARG A 151 -0.67 -18.22 4.16
N SER A 152 -0.94 -17.00 3.70
CA SER A 152 -0.05 -16.28 2.82
C SER A 152 0.07 -14.82 3.21
N SER A 153 1.25 -14.28 2.91
CA SER A 153 1.57 -12.86 3.01
C SER A 153 1.84 -12.30 1.63
N THR A 154 1.49 -11.02 1.42
CA THR A 154 1.71 -10.34 0.15
C THR A 154 2.26 -8.93 0.38
N ARG A 155 3.25 -8.51 -0.38
CA ARG A 155 3.82 -7.16 -0.32
C ARG A 155 3.96 -6.58 -1.73
N VAL A 156 3.76 -5.28 -1.86
CA VAL A 156 3.96 -4.57 -3.11
C VAL A 156 5.20 -3.71 -2.96
N VAL A 157 6.16 -3.86 -3.86
CA VAL A 157 7.40 -3.06 -3.93
C VAL A 157 7.65 -2.74 -5.39
N ASP A 158 7.79 -1.46 -5.74
CA ASP A 158 8.08 -1.00 -7.11
C ASP A 158 7.15 -1.59 -8.19
N GLY A 159 5.86 -1.72 -7.87
CA GLY A 159 4.86 -2.30 -8.78
C GLY A 159 4.87 -3.83 -8.90
N VAL A 160 5.72 -4.52 -8.13
CA VAL A 160 5.81 -5.98 -8.08
C VAL A 160 5.05 -6.51 -6.86
N VAL A 161 4.17 -7.48 -7.09
CA VAL A 161 3.41 -8.14 -6.01
C VAL A 161 4.15 -9.39 -5.56
N HIS A 162 4.89 -9.32 -4.47
CA HIS A 162 5.53 -10.46 -3.82
C HIS A 162 4.53 -11.25 -2.98
N VAL A 163 4.61 -12.57 -3.04
CA VAL A 163 3.74 -13.51 -2.33
C VAL A 163 4.59 -14.60 -1.70
N TRP A 164 4.33 -14.95 -0.46
CA TRP A 164 4.98 -16.08 0.21
C TRP A 164 4.05 -16.73 1.23
N SER A 165 4.37 -17.98 1.58
CA SER A 165 3.66 -18.76 2.59
C SER A 165 4.67 -19.53 3.44
N ASP A 166 4.67 -19.24 4.75
CA ASP A 166 5.47 -20.00 5.71
C ASP A 166 4.97 -21.44 5.81
N ASP A 167 3.65 -21.65 5.70
CA ASP A 167 3.04 -22.99 5.68
C ASP A 167 3.52 -23.81 4.46
N ALA A 168 3.67 -23.17 3.30
CA ALA A 168 4.23 -23.83 2.12
C ALA A 168 5.74 -24.09 2.27
N TYR A 169 6.49 -23.17 2.89
CA TYR A 169 7.90 -23.37 3.20
C TYR A 169 8.12 -24.57 4.12
N ASP A 170 7.33 -24.68 5.18
CA ASP A 170 7.41 -25.79 6.14
C ASP A 170 7.04 -27.16 5.52
N ALA A 171 6.30 -27.15 4.41
CA ALA A 171 5.92 -28.35 3.66
C ALA A 171 7.00 -28.83 2.67
N LEU A 172 8.01 -28.01 2.36
CA LEU A 172 9.10 -28.38 1.46
C LEU A 172 10.03 -29.42 2.10
N ASP A 173 10.60 -30.31 1.29
CA ASP A 173 11.61 -31.26 1.77
C ASP A 173 12.92 -30.51 2.14
N PRO A 174 13.36 -30.55 3.41
CA PRO A 174 14.60 -29.89 3.83
C PRO A 174 15.85 -30.36 3.06
N SER A 175 15.84 -31.58 2.54
CA SER A 175 16.95 -32.13 1.75
C SER A 175 17.05 -31.51 0.36
N GLU A 176 15.92 -31.16 -0.26
CA GLU A 176 15.87 -30.44 -1.54
C GLU A 176 16.36 -29.01 -1.37
N ILE A 177 15.91 -28.32 -0.31
CA ILE A 177 16.39 -26.97 0.04
C ILE A 177 17.90 -26.99 0.26
N ARG A 178 18.41 -27.95 1.06
CA ARG A 178 19.84 -28.06 1.35
C ARG A 178 20.65 -28.29 0.07
N THR A 179 20.19 -29.18 -0.80
CA THR A 179 20.85 -29.45 -2.08
C THR A 179 20.92 -28.19 -2.94
N SER A 180 19.80 -27.47 -3.08
CA SER A 180 19.73 -26.23 -3.84
C SER A 180 20.68 -25.15 -3.31
N VAL A 181 20.71 -24.94 -1.99
CA VAL A 181 21.60 -23.97 -1.33
C VAL A 181 23.06 -24.36 -1.48
N THR A 182 23.41 -25.62 -1.27
CA THR A 182 24.79 -26.10 -1.43
C THR A 182 25.26 -25.91 -2.88
N SER A 183 24.45 -26.28 -3.87
CA SER A 183 24.77 -26.06 -5.28
C SER A 183 24.87 -24.57 -5.65
N ALA A 184 24.09 -23.69 -5.02
CA ALA A 184 24.23 -22.24 -5.21
C ALA A 184 25.54 -21.70 -4.62
N LEU A 185 25.91 -22.12 -3.41
CA LEU A 185 27.16 -21.72 -2.75
C LEU A 185 28.40 -22.21 -3.49
N GLU A 186 28.38 -23.45 -3.99
CA GLU A 186 29.47 -24.01 -4.80
C GLU A 186 29.67 -23.22 -6.10
N ARG A 187 28.59 -22.77 -6.75
CA ARG A 187 28.67 -21.90 -7.93
C ARG A 187 29.30 -20.55 -7.63
N ILE A 188 28.89 -19.92 -6.52
CA ILE A 188 29.47 -18.65 -6.07
C ILE A 188 30.97 -18.82 -5.79
N ALA A 189 31.36 -19.90 -5.11
CA ALA A 189 32.74 -20.17 -4.75
C ALA A 189 33.64 -20.48 -5.96
N THR A 190 33.09 -21.11 -7.01
CA THR A 190 33.83 -21.50 -8.22
C THR A 190 33.83 -20.45 -9.33
N GLY A 191 33.07 -19.36 -9.18
CA GLY A 191 33.00 -18.28 -10.18
C GLY A 191 32.36 -18.68 -11.50
N VAL A 192 31.68 -19.83 -11.55
CA VAL A 192 30.98 -20.31 -12.74
C VAL A 192 29.74 -19.44 -12.95
N ALA A 193 29.60 -18.85 -14.15
CA ALA A 193 28.41 -18.11 -14.52
C ALA A 193 27.16 -18.97 -14.32
N ALA A 194 26.12 -18.39 -13.73
CA ALA A 194 24.87 -19.13 -13.51
C ALA A 194 24.38 -19.69 -14.86
N PRO A 195 24.01 -20.98 -14.94
CA PRO A 195 23.34 -21.50 -16.13
C PRO A 195 22.07 -20.69 -16.39
N PRO A 196 21.51 -20.74 -17.62
CA PRO A 196 20.20 -20.18 -17.90
C PRO A 196 19.22 -20.61 -16.81
N ARG A 197 18.38 -19.68 -16.33
CA ARG A 197 17.36 -19.98 -15.32
C ARG A 197 16.59 -21.22 -15.77
N ASP A 198 16.76 -22.30 -15.03
CA ASP A 198 15.88 -23.45 -15.16
C ASP A 198 14.54 -23.03 -14.53
N PRO A 199 13.46 -22.90 -15.32
CA PRO A 199 12.16 -22.50 -14.80
C PRO A 199 11.64 -23.49 -13.75
N ASP A 200 12.13 -24.73 -13.74
CA ASP A 200 11.74 -25.74 -12.75
C ASP A 200 12.49 -25.63 -11.41
N SER A 201 13.54 -24.81 -11.34
CA SER A 201 14.46 -24.74 -10.19
C SER A 201 14.36 -23.45 -9.36
N THR A 202 13.60 -22.45 -9.81
CA THR A 202 13.43 -21.18 -9.08
C THR A 202 12.03 -20.63 -9.27
N PRO A 203 11.45 -19.97 -8.25
CA PRO A 203 10.17 -19.30 -8.42
C PRO A 203 10.26 -18.27 -9.54
N GLY A 204 9.44 -18.49 -10.57
CA GLY A 204 9.42 -17.66 -11.75
C GLY A 204 8.65 -16.36 -11.48
N PRO A 205 8.97 -15.26 -12.19
CA PRO A 205 8.02 -14.15 -12.28
C PRO A 205 6.74 -14.66 -12.94
N VAL A 206 5.60 -14.45 -12.29
CA VAL A 206 4.30 -14.64 -12.94
C VAL A 206 3.94 -13.32 -13.60
N ASP A 207 3.97 -13.27 -14.93
CA ASP A 207 3.68 -12.04 -15.66
C ASP A 207 2.16 -11.82 -15.82
N TRP A 208 1.67 -10.67 -15.36
CA TRP A 208 0.25 -10.29 -15.41
C TRP A 208 -0.34 -10.44 -16.82
N HIS A 209 0.34 -9.88 -17.81
CA HIS A 209 -0.15 -9.81 -19.20
C HIS A 209 -0.23 -11.17 -19.90
N THR A 210 0.40 -12.20 -19.32
CA THR A 210 0.28 -13.57 -19.83
C THR A 210 -1.08 -14.18 -19.48
N TRP A 211 -1.68 -13.79 -18.35
CA TRP A 211 -2.83 -14.49 -17.77
C TRP A 211 -4.10 -13.64 -17.69
N VAL A 212 -3.96 -12.33 -17.74
CA VAL A 212 -5.06 -11.38 -17.70
C VAL A 212 -5.14 -10.67 -19.04
N ILE A 213 -6.24 -10.89 -19.74
CA ILE A 213 -6.53 -10.26 -21.03
C ILE A 213 -7.53 -9.14 -20.77
N GLU A 214 -7.22 -7.94 -21.27
CA GLU A 214 -8.11 -6.78 -21.30
C GLU A 214 -9.27 -6.96 -22.28
#